data_AF-A0A2K0TT97-F1
#
_entry.id   AF-A0A2K0TT97-F1
#
_cell.length_a   1.000
_cell.length_b   1.000
_cell.length_c   1.000
_cell.angle_alpha   90.00
_cell.angle_beta   90.00
_cell.angle_gamma   90.00
#
_symmetry.space_group_name_H-M   'P 1'
#
loop_
_entity.id
_entity.type
_entity.pdbx_description
1 polymer ?
#
loop_
_entity_poly.entity_id
_entity_poly.type
_entity_poly.pdbx_seq_one_letter_code
_entity_poly.pdbx_strand_id
1 'polypeptide(L)'
;MELTKIHVKGKRKTPATSRPQALCEQQPPFKAPRTRKSLFSVMATRKTRHRNTLDSLPAEILENILLYSANLALPRVSNFIGAKLSGRATLLRLFILAFHDTWEQWFGIPTNPAIVHGPWLENAQHVPCHGDPKFQVGLILSLRD
;
A
#
# COMPACT_ATOMS: atom_id res chain seq x y z
N MET A 1 -26.29 37.73 7.50
CA MET A 1 -25.49 36.50 7.75
C MET A 1 -25.66 36.15 9.23
N GLU A 2 -26.63 35.29 9.56
CA GLU A 2 -26.88 34.86 10.94
C GLU A 2 -25.87 33.76 11.31
N LEU A 3 -25.02 34.01 12.31
CA LEU A 3 -24.01 33.06 12.77
C LEU A 3 -24.60 32.10 13.80
N THR A 4 -24.51 30.80 13.55
CA THR A 4 -25.01 29.75 14.45
C THR A 4 -24.26 29.80 15.80
N LYS A 5 -25.00 29.98 16.89
CA LYS A 5 -24.40 30.02 18.24
C LYS A 5 -23.88 28.64 18.62
N ILE A 6 -22.57 28.57 18.85
CA ILE A 6 -21.89 27.35 19.31
C ILE A 6 -22.13 27.20 20.82
N HIS A 7 -22.88 26.18 21.22
CA HIS A 7 -23.05 25.82 22.63
C HIS A 7 -21.83 25.04 23.13
N VAL A 8 -20.89 25.73 23.77
CA VAL A 8 -19.77 25.09 24.44
C VAL A 8 -20.29 24.40 25.71
N LYS A 9 -20.21 23.07 25.75
CA LYS A 9 -20.56 22.28 26.94
C LYS A 9 -19.50 22.50 28.03
N GLY A 10 -19.70 23.51 28.88
CA GLY A 10 -18.90 23.71 30.07
C GLY A 10 -18.89 22.45 30.95
N LYS A 11 -17.71 22.07 31.48
CA LYS A 11 -17.58 20.99 32.46
C LYS A 11 -18.42 21.35 33.70
N ARG A 12 -19.56 20.69 33.86
CA ARG A 12 -20.38 20.77 35.07
C ARG A 12 -19.58 20.14 36.23
N LYS A 13 -19.19 20.95 37.21
CA LYS A 13 -18.93 20.45 38.56
C LYS A 13 -20.29 20.16 39.17
N THR A 14 -20.61 18.89 39.40
CA THR A 14 -21.81 18.50 40.16
C THR A 14 -21.62 18.87 41.63
N PRO A 15 -22.56 19.60 42.26
CA PRO A 15 -22.54 19.81 43.70
C PRO A 15 -22.87 18.50 44.42
N ALA A 16 -22.19 18.23 45.53
CA ALA A 16 -22.50 17.10 46.40
C ALA A 16 -23.89 17.32 47.01
N THR A 17 -24.86 16.49 46.60
CA THR A 17 -26.17 16.41 47.25
C THR A 17 -26.17 15.20 48.16
N SER A 18 -26.24 15.48 49.46
CA SER A 18 -26.46 14.55 50.56
C SER A 18 -27.73 13.72 50.37
N ARG A 19 -27.64 12.38 50.46
CA ARG A 19 -28.73 11.43 50.78
C ARG A 19 -28.13 10.05 51.16
N PRO A 20 -28.85 9.21 51.94
CA PRO A 20 -28.37 8.63 53.19
C PRO A 20 -27.69 7.26 53.08
N GLN A 21 -26.90 6.93 54.11
CA GLN A 21 -26.05 5.75 54.27
C GLN A 21 -26.83 4.48 54.68
N ALA A 22 -27.76 3.99 53.86
CA ALA A 22 -28.33 2.66 54.06
C ALA A 22 -28.34 1.91 52.73
N LEU A 23 -27.72 0.73 52.68
CA LEU A 23 -27.43 -0.13 51.50
C LEU A 23 -26.13 0.21 50.74
N CYS A 24 -25.01 0.31 51.45
CA CYS A 24 -23.67 0.21 50.83
C CYS A 24 -22.80 -0.80 51.59
N GLU A 25 -23.26 -2.05 51.66
CA GLU A 25 -22.37 -3.18 51.85
C GLU A 25 -22.42 -4.00 50.57
N GLN A 26 -21.25 -4.34 50.03
CA GLN A 26 -21.02 -5.17 48.83
C GLN A 26 -21.11 -4.47 47.47
N GLN A 27 -20.22 -3.52 47.19
CA GLN A 27 -19.73 -3.32 45.82
C GLN A 27 -18.26 -2.86 45.84
N PRO A 28 -17.33 -3.55 45.13
CA PRO A 28 -15.95 -3.07 45.01
C PRO A 28 -15.94 -1.74 44.25
N PRO A 29 -14.98 -0.84 44.53
CA PRO A 29 -15.05 0.53 44.04
C PRO A 29 -14.88 0.58 42.52
N PHE A 30 -16.00 0.74 41.82
CA PHE A 30 -16.05 1.06 40.42
C PHE A 30 -15.66 2.53 40.25
N LYS A 31 -14.38 2.79 39.95
CA LYS A 31 -13.85 3.94 39.15
C LYS A 31 -12.32 3.93 39.22
N ALA A 32 -11.69 3.16 38.35
CA ALA A 32 -10.28 3.35 38.06
C ALA A 32 -10.09 4.78 37.48
N PRO A 33 -9.19 5.61 38.02
CA PRO A 33 -8.84 6.88 37.40
C PRO A 33 -8.23 6.57 36.03
N ARG A 34 -8.67 7.26 34.96
CA ARG A 34 -7.98 7.23 33.67
C ARG A 34 -6.60 7.85 33.86
N THR A 35 -5.63 7.03 34.26
CA THR A 35 -4.22 7.40 34.35
C THR A 35 -3.76 7.77 32.94
N ARG A 36 -3.34 9.03 32.77
CA ARG A 36 -2.65 9.46 31.56
C ARG A 36 -1.34 8.68 31.50
N LYS A 37 -1.30 7.64 30.67
CA LYS A 37 -0.09 6.85 30.44
C LYS A 37 0.99 7.79 29.91
N SER A 38 2.19 7.72 30.48
CA SER A 38 3.33 8.50 30.00
C SER A 38 3.64 8.13 28.55
N LEU A 39 4.21 9.07 27.78
CA LEU A 39 4.65 8.80 26.41
C LEU A 39 5.60 7.58 26.35
N PHE A 40 6.46 7.44 27.36
CA PHE A 40 7.33 6.27 27.50
C PHE A 40 6.54 4.95 27.64
N SER A 41 5.50 4.92 28.48
CA SER A 41 4.61 3.76 28.63
C SER A 41 3.87 3.43 27.32
N VAL A 42 3.44 4.45 26.58
CA VAL A 42 2.79 4.29 25.26
C VAL A 42 3.77 3.77 24.21
N MET A 43 5.02 4.24 24.20
CA MET A 43 6.05 3.77 23.28
C MET A 43 6.48 2.33 23.61
N ALA A 44 6.63 1.99 24.89
CA ALA A 44 6.92 0.64 25.34
C ALA A 44 5.81 -0.35 24.90
N THR A 45 4.54 0.01 25.09
CA THR A 45 3.40 -0.81 24.63
C THR A 45 3.29 -0.89 23.11
N ARG A 46 3.76 0.11 22.37
CA ARG A 46 3.85 0.03 20.89
C ARG A 46 4.96 -0.91 20.43
N LYS A 47 6.09 -0.99 21.14
CA LYS A 47 7.19 -1.92 20.84
C LYS A 47 6.78 -3.38 21.04
N THR A 48 5.94 -3.66 22.03
CA THR A 48 5.42 -5.01 22.30
C THR A 48 4.24 -5.39 21.39
N ARG A 49 3.69 -4.43 20.63
CA ARG A 49 2.59 -4.72 19.71
C ARG A 49 3.18 -5.31 18.45
N HIS A 50 3.01 -6.62 18.27
CA HIS A 50 3.33 -7.30 17.02
C HIS A 50 2.60 -6.56 15.88
N ARG A 51 3.37 -5.91 15.00
CA ARG A 51 2.85 -5.39 13.74
C ARG A 51 3.01 -6.49 12.72
N ASN A 52 1.94 -6.78 12.00
CA ASN A 52 2.01 -7.66 10.83
C ASN A 52 2.84 -6.90 9.79
N THR A 53 4.02 -7.41 9.46
CA THR A 53 4.89 -6.86 8.42
C THR A 53 4.60 -7.54 7.10
N LEU A 54 4.90 -6.89 5.98
CA LEU A 54 4.79 -7.51 4.66
C LEU A 54 5.61 -8.82 4.59
N ASP A 55 6.77 -8.84 5.24
CA ASP A 55 7.69 -9.98 5.28
C ASP A 55 7.06 -11.26 5.85
N SER A 56 6.08 -11.15 6.77
CA SER A 56 5.41 -12.31 7.38
C SER A 56 4.38 -12.97 6.45
N LEU A 57 4.09 -12.39 5.30
CA LEU A 57 3.14 -12.97 4.35
C LEU A 57 3.74 -14.17 3.60
N PRO A 58 2.90 -15.14 3.20
CA PRO A 58 3.28 -16.18 2.24
C PRO A 58 3.73 -15.58 0.91
N ALA A 59 4.60 -16.31 0.19
CA ALA A 59 5.16 -15.83 -1.08
C ALA A 59 4.05 -15.56 -2.10
N GLU A 60 3.04 -16.41 -2.17
CA GLU A 60 1.93 -16.33 -3.10
C GLU A 60 1.15 -15.01 -2.96
N ILE A 61 1.00 -14.53 -1.72
CA ILE A 61 0.33 -13.26 -1.45
C ILE A 61 1.21 -12.08 -1.89
N LEU A 62 2.51 -12.15 -1.63
CA LEU A 62 3.46 -11.13 -2.09
C LEU A 62 3.53 -11.06 -3.61
N GLU A 63 3.55 -12.21 -4.28
CA GLU A 63 3.51 -12.32 -5.75
C GLU A 63 2.25 -11.68 -6.32
N ASN A 64 1.09 -11.97 -5.73
CA ASN A 64 -0.17 -11.35 -6.15
C ASN A 64 -0.12 -9.82 -5.97
N ILE A 65 0.37 -9.33 -4.82
CA ILE A 65 0.53 -7.89 -4.59
C ILE A 65 1.44 -7.28 -5.65
N LEU A 66 2.58 -7.91 -5.97
CA LEU A 66 3.50 -7.44 -7.00
C LEU A 66 2.81 -7.35 -8.37
N LEU A 67 2.10 -8.41 -8.79
CA LEU A 67 1.46 -8.48 -10.10
C LEU A 67 0.29 -7.49 -10.24
N TYR A 68 -0.53 -7.32 -9.20
CA TYR A 68 -1.63 -6.35 -9.23
C TYR A 68 -1.17 -4.90 -9.12
N SER A 69 -0.07 -4.64 -8.40
CA SER A 69 0.44 -3.28 -8.24
C SER A 69 1.42 -2.85 -9.32
N ALA A 70 1.99 -3.80 -10.07
CA ALA A 70 3.08 -3.60 -11.02
C ALA A 70 4.26 -2.78 -10.42
N ASN A 71 4.46 -2.83 -9.10
CA ASN A 71 5.40 -1.97 -8.41
C ASN A 71 6.77 -2.64 -8.26
N LEU A 72 7.70 -2.25 -9.12
CA LEU A 72 9.09 -2.76 -9.14
C LEU A 72 9.92 -2.32 -7.93
N ALA A 73 9.43 -1.40 -7.09
CA ALA A 73 10.09 -1.07 -5.83
C ALA A 73 9.86 -2.14 -4.76
N LEU A 74 8.81 -2.97 -4.87
CA LEU A 74 8.42 -3.94 -3.83
C LEU A 74 9.51 -4.99 -3.53
N PRO A 75 10.16 -5.62 -4.53
CA PRO A 75 11.27 -6.55 -4.28
C PRO A 75 12.49 -5.87 -3.63
N ARG A 76 12.62 -4.54 -3.77
CA ARG A 76 13.75 -3.75 -3.28
C ARG A 76 13.60 -3.28 -1.84
N VAL A 77 12.41 -3.41 -1.24
CA VAL A 77 12.13 -2.95 0.13
C VAL A 77 12.92 -3.76 1.18
N SER A 78 13.11 -5.05 0.93
CA SER A 78 13.78 -5.99 1.85
C SER A 78 14.38 -7.13 1.04
N ASN A 79 15.61 -7.55 1.36
CA ASN A 79 16.25 -8.71 0.71
C ASN A 79 15.41 -9.98 0.85
N PHE A 80 14.68 -10.13 1.95
CA PHE A 80 13.83 -11.29 2.19
C PHE A 80 12.58 -11.28 1.30
N ILE A 81 11.94 -10.11 1.14
CA ILE A 81 10.81 -9.94 0.21
C ILE A 81 11.30 -10.17 -1.23
N GLY A 82 12.44 -9.57 -1.59
CA GLY A 82 13.08 -9.76 -2.89
C GLY A 82 13.29 -11.25 -3.20
N ALA A 83 13.92 -11.98 -2.29
CA ALA A 83 14.15 -13.42 -2.46
C ALA A 83 12.86 -14.24 -2.67
N LYS A 84 11.76 -13.89 -1.98
CA LYS A 84 10.45 -14.52 -2.20
C LYS A 84 9.86 -14.20 -3.57
N LEU A 85 10.09 -12.99 -4.08
CA LEU A 85 9.55 -12.51 -5.36
C LEU A 85 10.44 -12.88 -6.57
N SER A 86 11.67 -13.30 -6.35
CA SER A 86 12.61 -13.75 -7.40
C SER A 86 12.30 -15.13 -7.98
N GLY A 87 11.13 -15.70 -7.67
CA GLY A 87 10.67 -16.96 -8.25
C GLY A 87 10.53 -16.86 -9.78
N ARG A 88 11.01 -17.88 -10.50
CA ARG A 88 10.94 -17.92 -11.98
C ARG A 88 9.53 -17.70 -12.51
N ALA A 89 8.53 -18.31 -11.88
CA ALA A 89 7.13 -18.17 -12.28
C ALA A 89 6.64 -16.73 -12.14
N THR A 90 7.01 -16.04 -11.05
CA THR A 90 6.68 -14.65 -10.78
C THR A 90 7.32 -13.72 -11.81
N LEU A 91 8.62 -13.90 -12.07
CA LEU A 91 9.36 -13.11 -13.06
C LEU A 91 8.77 -13.26 -14.46
N LEU A 92 8.42 -14.49 -14.87
CA LEU A 92 7.76 -14.73 -16.16
C LEU A 92 6.39 -14.05 -16.24
N ARG A 93 5.58 -14.12 -15.18
CA ARG A 93 4.28 -13.43 -15.13
C ARG A 93 4.45 -11.91 -15.21
N LEU A 94 5.44 -11.36 -14.52
CA LEU A 94 5.75 -9.94 -14.54
C LEU A 94 6.22 -9.48 -15.94
N PHE A 95 7.01 -10.32 -16.62
CA PHE A 95 7.43 -10.09 -17.99
C PHE A 95 6.25 -10.11 -18.97
N ILE A 96 5.39 -11.14 -18.89
CA ILE A 96 4.17 -11.20 -19.69
C ILE A 96 3.31 -9.98 -19.43
N LEU A 97 3.08 -9.61 -18.17
CA LEU A 97 2.31 -8.42 -17.81
C LEU A 97 2.86 -7.15 -18.48
N ALA A 98 4.18 -6.95 -18.45
CA ALA A 98 4.83 -5.77 -19.01
C ALA A 98 4.78 -5.71 -20.54
N PHE A 99 4.90 -6.85 -21.22
CA PHE A 99 5.14 -6.89 -22.66
C PHE A 99 4.00 -7.47 -23.49
N HIS A 100 2.96 -8.06 -22.89
CA HIS A 100 1.90 -8.71 -23.66
C HIS A 100 1.19 -7.75 -24.63
N ASP A 101 0.94 -6.51 -24.22
CA ASP A 101 0.33 -5.46 -25.06
C ASP A 101 1.20 -5.07 -26.25
N THR A 102 2.49 -5.35 -26.17
CA THR A 102 3.50 -4.97 -27.17
C THR A 102 4.07 -6.17 -27.93
N TRP A 103 3.58 -7.40 -27.72
CA TRP A 103 4.16 -8.59 -28.35
C TRP A 103 4.04 -8.54 -29.88
N GLU A 104 2.87 -8.14 -30.36
CA GLU A 104 2.58 -7.97 -31.79
C GLU A 104 3.13 -6.64 -32.34
N GLN A 105 3.60 -5.76 -31.45
CA GLN A 105 4.16 -4.45 -31.79
C GLN A 105 5.69 -4.58 -31.80
N TRP A 106 6.21 -5.01 -32.94
CA TRP A 106 7.63 -5.13 -33.24
C TRP A 106 8.43 -3.92 -32.72
N PHE A 107 9.21 -4.11 -31.64
CA PHE A 107 10.13 -3.08 -31.16
C PHE A 107 11.22 -2.85 -32.23
N GLY A 108 11.32 -1.62 -32.74
CA GLY A 108 12.40 -1.21 -33.63
C GLY A 108 12.04 -1.03 -35.10
N ILE A 109 10.76 -1.01 -35.49
CA ILE A 109 10.40 -0.51 -36.82
C ILE A 109 10.68 1.01 -36.84
N PRO A 110 11.60 1.50 -37.68
CA PRO A 110 11.77 2.94 -37.85
C PRO A 110 10.44 3.53 -38.30
N THR A 111 9.86 4.45 -37.52
CA THR A 111 8.73 5.27 -37.95
C THR A 111 9.11 6.20 -39.10
N ASN A 112 10.40 6.30 -39.42
CA ASN A 112 10.88 7.02 -40.59
C ASN A 112 10.58 6.23 -41.87
N PRO A 113 9.67 6.72 -42.72
CA PRO A 113 9.34 6.06 -43.98
C PRO A 113 10.50 5.96 -44.96
N ALA A 114 11.58 6.72 -44.74
CA ALA A 114 12.77 6.69 -45.59
C ALA A 114 13.72 5.50 -45.32
N ILE A 115 13.55 4.75 -44.23
CA ILE A 115 14.49 3.68 -43.82
C ILE A 115 13.89 2.27 -43.99
N VAL A 116 12.56 2.16 -44.17
CA VAL A 116 11.85 0.86 -44.17
C VAL A 116 11.50 0.43 -45.59
N HIS A 117 12.14 -0.64 -46.07
CA HIS A 117 11.79 -1.32 -47.33
C HIS A 117 10.89 -2.53 -47.03
N GLY A 118 9.57 -2.35 -47.10
CA GLY A 118 8.58 -3.43 -46.95
C GLY A 118 7.18 -2.99 -47.35
N PRO A 119 6.21 -3.92 -47.54
CA PRO A 119 4.83 -3.58 -47.90
C PRO A 119 4.22 -2.78 -46.76
N TRP A 120 3.99 -1.49 -46.99
CA TRP A 120 3.31 -0.62 -46.04
C TRP A 120 1.88 -1.13 -45.82
N LEU A 121 1.47 -1.32 -44.56
CA LEU A 121 0.10 -0.99 -44.22
C LEU A 121 0.04 0.53 -44.23
N GLU A 122 -0.76 1.15 -45.09
CA GLU A 122 -1.01 2.61 -45.12
C GLU A 122 -1.44 3.17 -43.74
N ASN A 123 -1.82 2.29 -42.81
CA ASN A 123 -2.24 2.59 -41.45
C ASN A 123 -1.15 2.34 -40.37
N ALA A 124 0.06 1.92 -40.74
CA ALA A 124 1.12 1.53 -39.80
C ALA A 124 1.65 2.69 -38.93
N GLN A 125 1.53 3.94 -39.40
CA GLN A 125 1.91 5.12 -38.62
C GLN A 125 1.02 5.38 -37.39
N HIS A 126 -0.16 4.74 -37.32
CA HIS A 126 -1.16 5.02 -36.29
C HIS A 126 -1.61 3.74 -35.57
N VAL A 127 -0.75 2.74 -35.45
CA VAL A 127 -0.97 1.66 -34.49
C VAL A 127 -0.63 2.23 -33.11
N PRO A 128 -1.61 2.46 -32.22
CA PRO A 128 -1.32 3.02 -30.91
C PRO A 128 -0.49 1.99 -30.14
N CYS A 129 0.69 2.38 -29.67
CA CYS A 129 1.44 1.53 -28.76
C CYS A 129 0.69 1.48 -27.43
N HIS A 130 0.12 0.33 -27.10
CA HIS A 130 -0.73 0.16 -25.91
C HIS A 130 0.05 -0.18 -24.64
N GLY A 131 1.37 -0.40 -24.72
CA GLY A 131 2.21 -0.71 -23.56
C GLY A 131 2.51 0.50 -22.66
N ASP A 132 2.90 0.22 -21.41
CA ASP A 132 3.45 1.23 -20.49
C ASP A 132 5.00 1.28 -20.61
N PRO A 133 5.57 2.29 -21.31
CA PRO A 133 7.00 2.38 -21.50
C PRO A 133 7.77 2.58 -20.20
N LYS A 134 7.18 3.21 -19.17
CA LYS A 134 7.85 3.42 -17.89
C LYS A 134 7.98 2.11 -17.13
N PHE A 135 6.92 1.31 -17.13
CA PHE A 135 6.93 0.00 -16.51
C PHE A 135 7.88 -0.98 -17.23
N GLN A 136 7.81 -1.03 -18.57
CA GLN A 136 8.68 -1.89 -19.39
C GLN A 136 10.17 -1.55 -19.21
N VAL A 137 10.54 -0.27 -19.31
CA VAL A 137 11.93 0.17 -19.10
C VAL A 137 12.37 -0.11 -17.66
N GLY A 138 11.50 0.18 -16.69
CA GLY A 138 11.78 -0.12 -15.28
C GLY A 138 12.06 -1.60 -15.04
N LEU A 139 11.27 -2.49 -15.67
CA LEU A 139 11.43 -3.94 -15.54
C LEU A 139 12.76 -4.42 -16.13
N ILE A 140 13.11 -3.94 -17.34
CA ILE A 140 14.39 -4.28 -17.98
C ILE A 140 15.57 -3.83 -17.12
N LEU A 141 15.52 -2.61 -16.57
CA LEU A 141 16.58 -2.10 -15.71
C LEU A 141 16.69 -2.93 -14.43
N SER A 142 15.57 -3.37 -13.86
CA SER A 142 15.55 -4.21 -12.66
C SER A 142 16.09 -5.63 -12.87
N LEU A 143 16.21 -6.11 -14.11
CA LEU A 143 16.78 -7.42 -14.45
C LEU A 143 18.30 -7.38 -14.67
N ARG A 144 18.90 -6.19 -14.68
CA ARG A 144 20.34 -5.98 -14.92
C ARG A 144 21.20 -5.97 -13.65
N ASP A 145 20.56 -5.80 -12.50
CA ASP A 145 21.18 -5.80 -11.16
C ASP A 145 21.10 -7.21 -10.53
#